data_AF-G5LS66-F1
#
_entry.id   AF-G5LS66-F1
#
_cell.length_a   1.000
_cell.length_b   1.000
_cell.length_c   1.000
_cell.angle_alpha   90.00
_cell.angle_beta   90.00
_cell.angle_gamma   90.00
#
_symmetry.space_group_name_H-M   'P 1'
#
loop_
_entity.id
_entity.type
_entity.pdbx_description
1 polymer ?
#
loop_
_entity_poly.entity_id
_entity_poly.type
_entity_poly.pdbx_seq_one_letter_code
_entity_poly.pdbx_strand_id
1 'polypeptide(L)'
;GVNPFSVAPPAPARVSTLLDWVPGVRAIAVKCDLCSFDEQGPACVRMCPTKALHLVDNTDIARASKRKRELTFNTDFGDLTLFQQAQSGDA
;
A
#
# COMPACT_ATOMS: atom_id res chain seq x y z
N GLY A 1 -1.29 -56.16 -2.13
CA GLY A 1 -1.86 -55.16 -1.20
C GLY A 1 -1.14 -53.86 -1.42
N VAL A 2 -1.87 -52.81 -1.81
CA VAL A 2 -1.31 -51.47 -1.93
C VAL A 2 -1.25 -50.83 -0.54
N ASN A 3 -0.10 -50.26 -0.19
CA ASN A 3 0.16 -49.69 1.13
C ASN A 3 -0.68 -48.40 1.32
N PRO A 4 -1.51 -48.27 2.38
CA PRO A 4 -2.45 -47.17 2.57
C PRO A 4 -1.81 -45.89 3.16
N PHE A 5 -0.50 -45.84 3.38
CA PHE A 5 0.16 -44.66 3.93
C PHE A 5 0.38 -43.57 2.87
N SER A 6 -0.60 -42.67 2.81
CA SER A 6 -0.48 -41.23 2.50
C SER A 6 0.46 -40.88 1.34
N VAL A 7 -0.13 -40.72 0.15
CA VAL A 7 0.53 -39.99 -0.94
C VAL A 7 0.82 -38.58 -0.42
N ALA A 8 2.08 -38.32 -0.08
CA ALA A 8 2.51 -36.98 0.29
C ALA A 8 2.07 -36.00 -0.81
N PRO A 9 1.52 -34.82 -0.48
CA PRO A 9 1.17 -33.85 -1.49
C PRO A 9 2.39 -33.58 -2.38
N PRO A 10 2.20 -33.46 -3.70
CA PRO A 10 3.32 -33.26 -4.62
C PRO A 10 4.12 -32.04 -4.17
N ALA A 11 5.44 -32.18 -4.18
CA ALA A 11 6.32 -31.07 -3.83
C ALA A 11 5.96 -29.83 -4.67
N PRO A 12 5.98 -28.63 -4.08
CA PRO A 12 5.66 -27.41 -4.82
C PRO A 12 6.57 -27.29 -6.04
N ALA A 13 6.01 -26.76 -7.13
CA ALA A 13 6.77 -26.51 -8.34
C ALA A 13 7.99 -25.62 -8.02
N ARG A 14 9.17 -26.06 -8.45
CA ARG A 14 10.41 -25.33 -8.19
C ARG A 14 10.40 -24.02 -8.95
N VAL A 15 10.50 -22.91 -8.23
CA VAL A 15 10.47 -21.55 -8.79
C VAL A 15 11.87 -20.96 -8.84
N SER A 16 12.65 -21.15 -7.78
CA SER A 16 14.05 -20.71 -7.69
C SER A 16 14.68 -21.28 -6.43
N THR A 17 15.99 -21.55 -6.46
CA THR A 17 16.77 -21.94 -5.28
C THR A 17 16.71 -20.92 -4.14
N LEU A 18 16.32 -19.67 -4.43
CA LEU A 18 16.12 -18.62 -3.43
C LEU A 18 14.78 -18.71 -2.69
N LEU A 19 13.79 -19.38 -3.26
CA LEU A 19 12.41 -19.46 -2.74
C LEU A 19 11.98 -20.89 -2.39
N ASP A 20 12.67 -21.90 -2.93
CA ASP A 20 12.36 -23.31 -2.67
C ASP A 20 12.85 -23.72 -1.27
N TRP A 21 11.93 -24.18 -0.43
CA TRP A 21 12.29 -24.81 0.85
C TRP A 21 12.66 -26.28 0.63
N VAL A 22 13.92 -26.63 0.90
CA VAL A 22 14.45 -28.00 0.74
C VAL A 22 15.21 -28.41 2.01
N PRO A 23 14.88 -29.56 2.64
CA PRO A 23 15.62 -30.07 3.79
C PRO A 23 17.12 -30.21 3.49
N GLY A 24 17.97 -29.76 4.42
CA GLY A 24 19.43 -29.76 4.25
C GLY A 24 19.98 -28.59 3.44
N VAL A 25 19.12 -27.77 2.83
CA VAL A 25 19.50 -26.50 2.17
C VAL A 25 19.23 -25.34 3.12
N ARG A 26 20.12 -24.35 3.13
CA ARG A 26 19.94 -23.13 3.94
C ARG A 26 18.70 -22.38 3.50
N ALA A 27 17.78 -22.11 4.43
CA ALA A 27 16.64 -21.24 4.19
C ALA A 27 17.10 -19.79 4.01
N ILE A 28 16.58 -19.12 2.98
CA ILE A 28 16.89 -17.72 2.62
C ILE A 28 15.59 -16.93 2.62
N ALA A 29 15.61 -15.74 3.25
CA ALA A 29 14.49 -14.80 3.20
C ALA A 29 14.76 -13.74 2.13
N VAL A 30 13.84 -13.61 1.17
CA VAL A 30 13.89 -12.58 0.12
C VAL A 30 12.75 -11.58 0.37
N LYS A 31 13.07 -10.29 0.40
CA LYS A 31 12.09 -9.20 0.55
C LYS A 31 12.30 -8.13 -0.51
N CYS A 32 11.24 -7.39 -0.82
CA CYS A 32 11.35 -6.17 -1.60
C CYS A 32 12.19 -5.14 -0.84
N ASP A 33 13.20 -4.58 -1.51
CA ASP A 33 14.08 -3.54 -0.98
C ASP A 33 13.74 -2.15 -1.54
N LEU A 34 12.58 -2.02 -2.19
CA LEU A 34 12.12 -0.80 -2.86
C LEU A 34 13.06 -0.32 -3.97
N CYS A 35 13.81 -1.24 -4.60
CA CYS A 35 14.82 -0.93 -5.60
C CYS A 35 15.87 0.05 -5.06
N SER A 36 16.42 -0.25 -3.87
CA SER A 36 17.37 0.63 -3.15
C SER A 36 18.63 0.99 -3.97
N PHE A 37 18.92 0.23 -5.01
CA PHE A 37 20.06 0.40 -5.92
C PHE A 37 19.76 1.23 -7.18
N ASP A 38 18.49 1.54 -7.47
CA ASP A 38 18.08 2.28 -8.67
C ASP A 38 17.67 3.70 -8.31
N GLU A 39 18.36 4.69 -8.87
CA GLU A 39 18.03 6.11 -8.68
C GLU A 39 16.66 6.47 -9.28
N GLN A 40 16.17 5.69 -10.25
CA GLN A 40 14.83 5.85 -10.82
C GLN A 40 13.72 5.35 -9.86
N GLY A 41 14.08 4.79 -8.71
CA GLY A 41 13.16 4.30 -7.70
C GLY A 41 12.45 2.99 -8.06
N PRO A 42 11.36 2.64 -7.36
CA PRO A 42 10.71 1.34 -7.48
C PRO A 42 10.22 1.02 -8.90
N ALA A 43 10.85 0.05 -9.55
CA ALA A 43 10.50 -0.37 -10.90
C ALA A 43 9.03 -0.83 -11.01
N CYS A 44 8.50 -1.47 -9.96
CA CYS A 44 7.10 -1.92 -9.90
C CYS A 44 6.09 -0.76 -9.98
N VAL A 45 6.42 0.41 -9.42
CA VAL A 45 5.58 1.62 -9.50
C VAL A 45 5.62 2.17 -10.92
N ARG A 46 6.82 2.28 -11.53
CA ARG A 46 7.01 2.82 -12.88
C ARG A 46 6.34 1.98 -13.97
N MET A 47 6.40 0.65 -13.84
CA MET A 47 5.89 -0.27 -14.86
C MET A 47 4.37 -0.51 -14.75
N CYS A 48 3.72 -0.08 -13.64
CA CYS A 48 2.32 -0.38 -13.41
C CYS A 48 1.40 0.37 -14.40
N PRO A 49 0.73 -0.32 -15.34
CA PRO A 49 -0.03 0.34 -16.41
C PRO A 49 -1.30 1.05 -15.88
N THR A 50 -1.90 0.49 -14.82
CA THR A 50 -3.10 1.04 -14.19
C THR A 50 -2.79 2.12 -13.15
N LYS A 51 -1.50 2.35 -12.85
CA LYS A 51 -1.05 3.24 -11.78
C LYS A 51 -1.66 2.89 -10.41
N ALA A 52 -1.82 1.60 -10.12
CA ALA A 52 -2.35 1.14 -8.84
C ALA A 52 -1.35 1.29 -7.68
N LEU A 53 -0.05 1.27 -7.98
CA LEU A 53 1.01 1.40 -7.00
C LEU A 53 1.53 2.83 -6.97
N HIS A 54 1.66 3.39 -5.77
CA HIS A 54 2.26 4.71 -5.53
C HIS A 54 3.24 4.61 -4.37
N LEU A 55 4.41 5.25 -4.51
CA LEU A 55 5.33 5.45 -3.40
C LEU A 55 4.90 6.72 -2.65
N VAL A 56 4.71 6.61 -1.33
CA VAL A 56 4.26 7.71 -0.47
C VAL A 56 5.28 7.90 0.63
N ASP A 57 5.73 9.14 0.83
CA ASP A 57 6.60 9.50 1.95
C ASP A 57 5.80 10.18 3.08
N ASN A 58 6.38 10.23 4.28
CA ASN A 58 5.81 10.91 5.44
C ASN A 58 5.50 12.39 5.16
N THR A 59 6.29 13.04 4.31
CA THR A 59 6.04 14.42 3.89
C THR A 59 4.74 14.56 3.09
N ASP A 60 4.42 13.58 2.24
CA ASP A 60 3.16 13.55 1.48
C ASP A 60 1.97 13.32 2.41
N ILE A 61 2.12 12.46 3.41
CA ILE A 61 1.10 12.22 4.44
C ILE A 61 0.83 13.51 5.22
N ALA A 62 1.88 14.20 5.66
CA ALA A 62 1.74 15.47 6.38
C ALA A 62 1.05 16.54 5.53
N ARG A 63 1.42 16.63 4.25
CA ARG A 63 0.78 17.56 3.28
C ARG A 63 -0.70 17.22 3.07
N ALA A 64 -1.03 15.95 2.90
CA ALA A 64 -2.41 15.49 2.75
C ALA A 64 -3.24 15.77 4.02
N SER A 65 -2.66 15.52 5.20
CA SER A 65 -3.27 15.80 6.50
C SER A 65 -3.55 17.30 6.68
N LYS A 66 -2.57 18.16 6.34
CA LYS A 66 -2.74 19.61 6.37
C LYS A 66 -3.86 20.06 5.44
N ARG A 67 -3.85 19.60 4.19
CA ARG A 67 -4.88 19.92 3.19
C ARG A 67 -6.27 19.51 3.67
N LYS A 68 -6.39 18.32 4.28
CA LYS A 68 -7.67 17.86 4.84
C LYS A 68 -8.19 18.81 5.91
N ARG A 69 -7.33 19.28 6.83
CA ARG A 69 -7.69 20.24 7.88
C ARG A 69 -8.16 21.58 7.30
N GLU A 70 -7.43 22.10 6.31
CA GLU A 70 -7.78 23.35 5.62
C GLU A 70 -9.13 23.23 4.89
N LEU A 71 -9.40 22.09 4.25
CA LEU A 71 -10.66 21.87 3.57
C LEU A 71 -11.83 21.83 4.55
N THR A 72 -11.68 21.15 5.70
CA THR A 72 -12.70 21.14 6.76
C THR A 72 -12.96 22.54 7.31
N PHE A 73 -11.92 23.35 7.52
CA PHE A 73 -12.08 24.73 7.96
C PHE A 73 -12.89 25.56 6.96
N ASN A 74 -12.60 25.44 5.66
CA ASN A 74 -13.31 26.19 4.62
C ASN A 74 -14.77 25.74 4.45
N THR A 75 -15.07 24.45 4.62
CA THR A 75 -16.46 23.98 4.60
C THR A 75 -17.28 24.48 5.78
N ASP A 76 -16.66 24.53 6.98
CA ASP A 76 -17.33 24.98 8.20
C ASP A 76 -17.63 26.49 8.17
N PHE A 77 -16.71 27.31 7.64
CA PHE A 77 -16.97 28.74 7.44
C PHE A 77 -18.16 28.99 6.49
N GLY A 78 -18.29 28.21 5.41
CA GLY A 78 -19.43 28.29 4.51
C GLY A 78 -20.77 27.99 5.20
N ASP A 79 -20.80 26.97 6.05
CA ASP A 79 -21.99 26.59 6.82
C ASP A 79 -22.35 27.64 7.88
N LEU A 80 -21.36 28.16 8.63
CA LEU A 80 -21.60 29.22 9.62
C LEU A 80 -22.08 30.54 9.00
N THR A 81 -21.62 30.89 7.79
CA THR A 81 -22.13 32.09 7.09
C THR A 81 -23.61 31.96 6.71
N LEU A 82 -24.10 30.76 6.40
CA LEU A 82 -25.52 30.49 6.19
C LEU A 82 -26.33 30.66 7.48
N PHE A 83 -25.83 30.17 8.62
CA PHE A 83 -26.46 30.39 9.93
C PHE A 83 -26.47 31.88 10.33
N GLN A 84 -25.43 32.63 10.01
CA GLN A 84 -25.36 34.07 10.28
C GLN A 84 -26.40 34.84 9.44
N GLN A 85 -26.57 34.49 8.16
CA GLN A 85 -27.56 35.13 7.27
C GLN A 85 -28.99 34.84 7.72
N ALA A 86 -29.28 33.63 8.20
CA ALA A 86 -30.58 33.27 8.73
C ALA A 86 -30.97 34.08 9.98
N GLN A 87 -30.00 34.52 10.80
CA GLN A 87 -30.27 35.36 11.98
C GLN A 87 -30.48 36.84 11.66
N SER A 88 -30.03 37.31 10.50
CA SER A 88 -30.15 38.72 10.10
C SER A 88 -31.46 39.06 9.36
N GLY A 89 -32.39 38.10 9.21
CA GLY A 89 -33.62 38.25 8.43
C GLY A 89 -34.89 38.61 9.19
N ASP A 90 -34.87 38.68 10.53
CA ASP A 90 -36.02 39.04 11.35
C ASP A 90 -35.74 40.35 12.11
N ALA A 91 -36.12 41.48 11.51
CA ALA A 91 -36.26 42.78 12.17
C ALA A 91 -37.41 43.56 11.53
#